data_AF-X1SZ95-F1
#
_entry.id   AF-X1SZ95-F1
#
_cell.length_a   1.000
_cell.length_b   1.000
_cell.length_c   1.000
_cell.angle_alpha   90.00
_cell.angle_beta   90.00
_cell.angle_gamma   90.00
#
_symmetry.space_group_name_H-M   'P 1'
#
loop_
_entity.id
_entity.type
_entity.pdbx_description
1 polymer ?
#
loop_
_entity_poly.entity_id
_entity_poly.type
_entity_poly.pdbx_seq_one_letter_code
_entity_poly.pdbx_strand_id
1 'polypeptide(L)'
;MNWLDIVIIVVTVLSGIWGLRQGIIKTAFGIAGLIGGIVLAGRYYDELAALLSPAGATWANIAAYAIILLATLVVAGVIGRFVAKLIHLVLLEWLDRLVGFILGVFIGGLLYAVILAIVAKYDPGTEAVISQSLIAKFLME
;
A
#
# COMPACT_ATOMS: atom_id res chain seq x y z
N MET A 1 30.11 -26.52 -3.67
CA MET A 1 28.76 -26.05 -4.05
C MET A 1 28.65 -26.21 -5.55
N ASN A 2 27.57 -26.84 -6.03
CA ASN A 2 27.42 -27.17 -7.43
C ASN A 2 27.17 -25.88 -8.24
N TRP A 3 27.49 -25.86 -9.53
CA TRP A 3 27.24 -24.68 -10.37
C TRP A 3 25.74 -24.33 -10.41
N LEU A 4 24.89 -25.35 -10.26
CA LEU A 4 23.44 -25.22 -10.10
C LEU A 4 23.06 -24.43 -8.83
N ASP A 5 23.74 -24.65 -7.70
CA ASP A 5 23.45 -23.95 -6.45
C ASP A 5 23.71 -22.44 -6.58
N ILE A 6 24.81 -22.09 -7.26
CA ILE A 6 25.20 -20.70 -7.50
C ILE A 6 24.16 -19.98 -8.36
N VAL A 7 23.67 -20.64 -9.42
CA VAL A 7 22.63 -20.09 -10.29
C VAL A 7 21.33 -19.88 -9.51
N ILE A 8 20.91 -20.85 -8.70
CA ILE A 8 19.70 -20.75 -7.88
C ILE A 8 19.81 -19.57 -6.89
N ILE A 9 20.93 -19.47 -6.17
CA ILE A 9 21.16 -18.39 -5.21
C ILE A 9 21.09 -17.02 -5.90
N VAL A 10 21.77 -16.85 -7.05
CA VAL A 10 21.77 -15.58 -7.78
C VAL A 10 20.38 -15.20 -8.25
N VAL A 11 19.62 -16.16 -8.81
CA VAL A 11 18.24 -15.93 -9.26
C VAL A 11 17.32 -15.58 -8.09
N THR A 12 17.44 -16.28 -6.95
CA THR A 12 16.66 -16.00 -5.75
C THR A 12 16.97 -14.61 -5.18
N VAL A 13 18.25 -14.24 -5.09
CA VAL A 13 18.66 -12.92 -4.58
C VAL A 13 18.19 -11.79 -5.49
N LEU A 14 18.38 -11.93 -6.82
CA LEU A 14 17.91 -10.93 -7.78
C LEU A 14 16.38 -10.79 -7.75
N SER A 15 15.66 -11.92 -7.67
CA SER A 15 14.20 -11.91 -7.55
C SER A 15 13.74 -11.28 -6.24
N GLY A 16 14.46 -11.51 -5.13
CA GLY A 16 14.20 -10.89 -3.83
C GLY A 16 14.41 -9.38 -3.85
N ILE A 17 15.50 -8.89 -4.46
CA ILE A 17 15.77 -7.45 -4.62
C ILE A 17 14.69 -6.79 -5.48
N TRP A 18 14.26 -7.45 -6.56
CA TRP A 18 13.21 -6.95 -7.42
C TRP A 18 11.84 -6.91 -6.71
N GLY A 19 11.55 -7.94 -5.92
CA GLY A 19 10.35 -8.03 -5.07
C GLY A 19 10.32 -6.96 -3.99
N LEU A 20 11.48 -6.62 -3.41
CA LEU A 20 11.59 -5.55 -2.41
C LEU A 20 11.21 -4.18 -3.00
N ARG A 21 11.56 -3.93 -4.26
CA ARG A 21 11.20 -2.69 -4.98
C ARG A 21 9.74 -2.61 -5.41
N GLN A 22 9.03 -3.74 -5.50
CA GLN A 22 7.62 -3.76 -5.91
C GLN A 22 6.65 -3.45 -4.76
N GLY A 23 7.09 -3.56 -3.50
CA GLY A 23 6.31 -3.30 -2.29
C GLY A 23 5.48 -4.52 -1.85
N ILE A 24 5.22 -4.63 -0.55
CA ILE A 24 4.59 -5.80 0.09
C ILE A 24 3.30 -6.24 -0.62
N ILE A 25 2.45 -5.27 -1.00
CA ILE A 25 1.15 -5.54 -1.64
C ILE A 25 1.34 -6.24 -2.99
N LYS A 26 2.26 -5.78 -3.84
CA LYS A 26 2.50 -6.40 -5.16
C LYS A 26 3.12 -7.78 -5.02
N THR A 27 4.01 -7.96 -4.04
CA THR A 27 4.62 -9.27 -3.77
C THR A 27 3.58 -10.28 -3.27
N ALA A 28 2.67 -9.86 -2.38
CA ALA A 28 1.57 -10.71 -1.92
C ALA A 28 0.62 -11.10 -3.06
N PHE A 29 0.25 -10.16 -3.94
CA PHE A 29 -0.54 -10.46 -5.14
C PHE A 29 0.21 -11.35 -6.15
N GLY A 30 1.54 -11.20 -6.27
CA GLY A 30 2.37 -12.10 -7.08
C GLY A 30 2.36 -13.53 -6.56
N ILE A 31 2.50 -13.72 -5.24
CA ILE A 31 2.41 -15.04 -4.59
C ILE A 31 1.00 -15.62 -4.75
N ALA A 32 -0.04 -14.82 -4.48
CA ALA A 32 -1.42 -15.25 -4.65
C ALA A 32 -1.74 -15.58 -6.12
N GLY A 33 -1.20 -14.82 -7.06
CA GLY A 33 -1.31 -15.07 -8.49
C GLY A 33 -0.56 -16.31 -8.96
N LEU A 34 0.58 -16.62 -8.34
CA LEU A 34 1.34 -17.84 -8.61
C LEU A 34 0.60 -19.07 -8.08
N ILE A 35 0.17 -19.04 -6.81
CA ILE A 35 -0.59 -20.13 -6.20
C ILE A 35 -1.92 -20.32 -6.95
N GLY A 36 -2.65 -19.23 -7.17
CA GLY A 36 -3.91 -19.24 -7.92
C GLY A 36 -3.70 -19.73 -9.35
N GLY A 37 -2.65 -19.26 -10.03
CA GLY A 37 -2.30 -19.67 -11.39
C GLY A 37 -1.94 -21.14 -11.50
N ILE A 38 -1.22 -21.70 -10.54
CA ILE A 38 -0.92 -23.15 -10.49
C ILE A 38 -2.19 -23.98 -10.34
N VAL A 39 -3.10 -23.56 -9.45
CA VAL A 39 -4.38 -24.25 -9.22
C VAL A 39 -5.30 -24.12 -10.44
N LEU A 40 -5.37 -22.94 -11.04
CA LEU A 40 -6.19 -22.67 -12.22
C LEU A 40 -5.64 -23.42 -13.44
N ALA A 41 -4.33 -23.35 -13.67
CA ALA A 41 -3.67 -24.10 -14.73
C ALA A 41 -3.89 -25.60 -14.54
N GLY A 42 -3.75 -26.12 -13.31
CA GLY A 42 -4.01 -27.54 -13.02
C GLY A 42 -5.47 -27.99 -13.20
N ARG A 43 -6.44 -27.07 -13.29
CA ARG A 43 -7.84 -27.41 -13.58
C ARG A 43 -8.24 -27.20 -15.04
N TYR A 44 -7.73 -26.14 -15.67
CA TYR A 44 -8.17 -25.71 -17.00
C TYR A 44 -7.18 -26.08 -18.12
N TYR A 45 -6.02 -26.68 -17.79
CA TYR A 45 -5.06 -27.10 -18.82
C TYR A 45 -5.64 -28.10 -19.81
N ASP A 46 -6.49 -29.03 -19.36
CA ASP A 46 -7.06 -30.07 -20.22
C ASP A 46 -7.98 -29.48 -21.31
N GLU A 47 -8.86 -28.54 -20.94
CA GLU A 47 -9.75 -27.86 -21.90
C GLU A 47 -8.97 -27.04 -22.93
N LEU A 48 -7.94 -26.32 -22.47
CA LEU A 48 -7.13 -25.47 -23.33
C LEU A 48 -6.18 -26.30 -24.21
N ALA A 49 -5.65 -27.42 -23.70
CA ALA A 49 -4.82 -28.33 -24.47
C ALA A 49 -5.59 -29.06 -25.57
N ALA A 50 -6.85 -29.42 -25.30
CA ALA A 50 -7.75 -29.98 -26.31
C ALA A 50 -8.01 -29.01 -27.47
N LEU A 51 -8.08 -27.70 -27.19
CA LEU A 51 -8.16 -26.66 -28.22
C LEU A 51 -6.86 -26.51 -29.01
N LEU A 52 -5.69 -26.58 -28.34
CA LEU A 52 -4.38 -26.39 -28.96
C LEU A 52 -3.96 -27.57 -29.84
N SER A 53 -4.27 -28.81 -29.41
CA SER A 53 -3.94 -30.01 -30.16
C SER A 53 -4.98 -31.11 -29.90
N PRO A 54 -6.02 -31.20 -30.74
CA PRO A 54 -6.99 -32.29 -30.68
C PRO A 54 -6.36 -33.69 -30.83
N ALA A 55 -5.16 -33.76 -31.42
CA ALA A 55 -4.41 -34.99 -31.63
C ALA A 55 -3.70 -35.55 -30.37
N GLY A 56 -3.82 -34.90 -29.20
CA GLY A 56 -3.31 -35.44 -27.93
C GLY A 56 -1.79 -35.34 -27.74
N ALA A 57 -1.14 -34.33 -28.30
CA ALA A 57 0.30 -34.17 -28.17
C ALA A 57 0.71 -33.60 -26.80
N THR A 58 1.68 -34.23 -26.14
CA THR A 58 2.11 -33.89 -24.77
C THR A 58 2.63 -32.45 -24.64
N TRP A 59 3.20 -31.88 -25.70
CA TRP A 59 3.66 -30.48 -25.73
C TRP A 59 2.50 -29.48 -25.59
N ALA A 60 1.29 -29.84 -26.02
CA ALA A 60 0.11 -28.98 -25.91
C ALA A 60 -0.35 -28.81 -24.47
N ASN A 61 -0.27 -29.85 -23.64
CA ASN A 61 -0.58 -29.77 -22.21
C ASN A 61 0.39 -28.83 -21.49
N ILE A 62 1.68 -28.93 -21.80
CA ILE A 62 2.73 -28.06 -21.22
C ILE A 62 2.50 -26.61 -21.66
N ALA A 63 2.22 -26.39 -22.95
CA ALA A 63 1.93 -25.06 -23.48
C ALA A 63 0.67 -24.45 -22.86
N ALA A 64 -0.43 -25.20 -22.78
CA ALA A 64 -1.67 -24.78 -22.17
C ALA A 64 -1.48 -24.39 -20.69
N TYR A 65 -0.78 -25.23 -19.93
CA TYR A 65 -0.47 -24.95 -18.53
C TYR A 65 0.36 -23.66 -18.38
N ALA A 66 1.40 -23.50 -19.20
CA ALA A 66 2.24 -22.31 -19.18
C ALA A 66 1.46 -21.04 -19.54
N ILE A 67 0.57 -21.11 -20.54
CA ILE A 67 -0.28 -19.99 -20.97
C ILE A 67 -1.22 -19.57 -19.84
N ILE A 68 -1.92 -20.52 -19.20
CA ILE A 68 -2.85 -20.21 -18.11
C ILE A 68 -2.09 -19.61 -16.93
N LEU A 69 -0.95 -20.18 -16.56
CA LEU A 69 -0.14 -19.69 -15.47
C LEU A 69 0.35 -18.25 -15.74
N LEU A 70 0.89 -17.99 -16.93
CA LEU A 70 1.31 -16.65 -17.35
C LEU A 70 0.15 -15.66 -17.35
N ALA A 71 -0.99 -16.03 -17.93
CA ALA A 71 -2.17 -15.18 -17.98
C ALA A 71 -2.63 -14.81 -16.56
N THR A 72 -2.69 -15.80 -15.66
CA THR A 72 -3.11 -15.58 -14.26
C THR A 72 -2.11 -14.69 -13.52
N LEU A 73 -0.80 -14.88 -13.73
CA LEU A 73 0.24 -14.05 -13.13
C LEU A 73 0.14 -12.59 -13.59
N VAL A 74 -0.08 -12.37 -14.88
CA VAL A 74 -0.24 -11.03 -15.46
C VAL A 74 -1.47 -10.35 -14.87
N VAL A 75 -2.61 -11.05 -14.80
CA VAL A 75 -3.86 -10.51 -14.23
C VAL A 75 -3.67 -10.17 -12.75
N ALA A 76 -3.12 -11.09 -11.96
CA ALA A 76 -2.86 -10.85 -10.53
C ALA A 76 -1.89 -9.68 -10.31
N GLY A 77 -0.84 -9.57 -11.15
CA GLY A 77 0.10 -8.46 -11.11
C GLY A 77 -0.54 -7.11 -11.45
N VAL A 78 -1.43 -7.07 -12.44
CA VAL A 78 -2.20 -5.87 -12.80
C VAL A 78 -3.11 -5.45 -11.64
N ILE A 79 -3.90 -6.38 -11.10
CA ILE A 79 -4.78 -6.12 -9.96
C ILE A 79 -3.97 -5.63 -8.76
N GLY A 80 -2.85 -6.29 -8.45
CA GLY A 80 -1.96 -5.90 -7.35
C GLY A 80 -1.42 -4.48 -7.51
N ARG A 81 -1.13 -4.02 -8.74
CA ARG A 81 -0.74 -2.62 -8.99
C ARG A 81 -1.88 -1.65 -8.73
N PHE A 82 -3.11 -1.97 -9.16
CA PHE A 82 -4.28 -1.12 -8.93
C PHE A 82 -4.59 -1.00 -7.43
N VAL A 83 -4.60 -2.12 -6.72
CA VAL A 83 -4.84 -2.16 -5.26
C VAL A 83 -3.74 -1.40 -4.51
N ALA A 84 -2.47 -1.61 -4.88
CA ALA A 84 -1.36 -0.88 -4.25
C ALA A 84 -1.48 0.64 -4.43
N LYS A 85 -1.91 1.11 -5.61
CA LYS A 85 -2.16 2.54 -5.86
C LYS A 85 -3.30 3.07 -4.99
N LEU A 86 -4.42 2.35 -4.91
CA LEU A 86 -5.57 2.74 -4.09
C LEU A 86 -5.17 2.87 -2.61
N ILE A 87 -4.46 1.88 -2.06
CA ILE A 87 -4.00 1.91 -0.68
C ILE A 87 -3.08 3.10 -0.44
N HIS A 88 -2.11 3.36 -1.33
CA HIS A 88 -1.25 4.53 -1.20
C HIS A 88 -2.02 5.84 -1.24
N LEU A 89 -3.01 6.00 -2.13
CA LEU A 89 -3.84 7.20 -2.19
C LEU A 89 -4.60 7.43 -0.88
N VAL A 90 -5.26 6.39 -0.37
CA VAL A 90 -6.00 6.47 0.91
C VAL A 90 -5.06 6.80 2.07
N LEU A 91 -3.87 6.20 2.10
CA LEU A 91 -2.89 6.45 3.16
C LEU A 91 -2.34 7.88 3.11
N LEU A 92 -2.08 8.40 1.89
CA LEU A 92 -1.61 9.78 1.70
C LEU A 92 -2.69 10.79 2.09
N GLU A 93 -3.95 10.52 1.74
CA GLU A 93 -5.08 11.37 2.09
C GLU A 93 -5.34 11.39 3.60
N TRP A 94 -5.18 10.24 4.27
CA TRP A 94 -5.25 10.18 5.73
C TRP A 94 -4.15 11.01 6.39
N LEU A 95 -2.92 10.91 5.86
CA LEU A 95 -1.79 11.72 6.33
C LEU A 95 -2.04 13.21 6.12
N ASP A 96 -2.55 13.60 4.96
CA ASP A 96 -2.90 14.99 4.62
C ASP A 96 -3.95 15.57 5.59
N ARG A 97 -5.02 14.82 5.87
CA ARG A 97 -6.04 15.22 6.86
C ARG A 97 -5.46 15.35 8.27
N LEU A 98 -4.53 14.48 8.65
CA LEU A 98 -3.87 14.53 9.96
C LEU A 98 -2.99 15.77 10.10
N VAL A 99 -2.21 16.09 9.07
CA VAL A 99 -1.39 17.30 9.02
C VAL A 99 -2.28 18.55 9.04
N GLY A 100 -3.37 18.55 8.26
CA GLY A 100 -4.36 19.63 8.28
C GLY A 100 -5.01 19.84 9.65
N PHE A 101 -5.31 18.76 10.38
CA PHE A 101 -5.84 18.85 11.74
C PHE A 101 -4.85 19.50 12.72
N ILE A 102 -3.59 19.06 12.70
CA ILE A 102 -2.54 19.61 13.57
C ILE A 102 -2.32 21.11 13.30
N LEU A 103 -2.22 21.49 12.02
CA LEU A 103 -2.09 22.89 11.62
C LEU A 103 -3.31 23.71 12.00
N GLY A 104 -4.53 23.16 11.85
CA GLY A 104 -5.76 23.81 12.25
C GLY A 104 -5.84 24.08 13.76
N VAL A 105 -5.43 23.10 14.58
CA VAL A 105 -5.34 23.27 16.04
C VAL A 105 -4.33 24.36 16.40
N PHE A 106 -3.17 24.39 15.73
CA PHE A 106 -2.14 25.40 15.98
C PHE A 106 -2.62 26.82 15.63
N ILE A 107 -3.23 27.00 14.45
CA ILE A 107 -3.79 28.28 14.02
C ILE A 107 -4.94 28.72 14.93
N GLY A 108 -5.82 27.79 15.31
CA GLY A 108 -6.91 28.06 16.26
C GLY A 108 -6.39 28.53 17.62
N GLY A 109 -5.38 27.85 18.16
CA GLY A 109 -4.69 28.25 19.39
C GLY A 109 -4.14 29.68 19.30
N LEU A 110 -3.45 30.00 18.19
CA LEU A 110 -2.91 31.34 17.97
C LEU A 110 -4.00 32.42 17.91
N LEU A 111 -5.14 32.13 17.26
CA LEU A 111 -6.29 33.03 17.25
C LEU A 111 -6.86 33.28 18.65
N TYR A 112 -7.00 32.22 19.46
CA TYR A 112 -7.44 32.35 20.85
C TYR A 112 -6.44 33.18 21.69
N ALA A 113 -5.13 32.99 21.50
CA ALA A 113 -4.11 33.80 22.17
C ALA A 113 -4.25 35.29 21.84
N VAL A 114 -4.47 35.64 20.57
CA VAL A 114 -4.68 37.03 20.15
C VAL A 114 -5.94 37.63 20.78
N ILE A 115 -7.05 36.89 20.78
CA ILE A 115 -8.32 37.35 21.39
C ILE A 115 -8.13 37.59 22.90
N LEU A 116 -7.50 36.66 23.61
CA LEU A 116 -7.22 36.78 25.04
C LEU A 116 -6.32 38.00 25.34
N ALA A 117 -5.29 38.22 24.53
CA ALA A 117 -4.40 39.39 24.68
C ALA A 117 -5.15 40.72 24.48
N ILE A 118 -6.09 40.78 23.53
CA ILE A 118 -6.94 41.96 23.31
C ILE A 118 -7.89 42.17 24.50
N VAL A 119 -8.56 41.10 24.96
CA VAL A 119 -9.50 41.18 26.10
C VAL A 119 -8.78 41.64 27.37
N ALA A 120 -7.64 41.02 27.70
CA ALA A 120 -6.84 41.41 28.86
C ALA A 120 -6.36 42.87 28.79
N LYS A 121 -6.06 43.37 27.59
CA LYS A 121 -5.62 44.76 27.39
C LYS A 121 -6.74 45.80 27.57
N TYR A 122 -7.98 45.45 27.24
CA TYR A 122 -9.10 46.41 27.23
C TYR A 122 -10.06 46.28 28.43
N ASP A 123 -10.04 45.15 29.16
CA ASP A 123 -10.84 44.96 30.37
C ASP A 123 -10.02 44.29 31.50
N PRO A 124 -9.38 45.06 32.39
CA PRO A 124 -8.52 44.51 33.45
C PRO A 124 -9.29 43.72 34.52
N GLY A 125 -10.62 43.78 34.55
CA GLY A 125 -11.46 42.98 35.45
C GLY A 125 -11.50 41.48 35.11
N THR A 126 -11.07 41.08 33.91
CA THR A 126 -11.13 39.69 33.44
C THR A 126 -9.87 38.87 33.78
N GLU A 127 -8.80 39.50 34.29
CA GLU A 127 -7.56 38.82 34.69
C GLU A 127 -7.79 37.70 35.70
N ALA A 128 -8.76 37.86 36.61
CA ALA A 128 -9.12 36.85 37.60
C ALA A 128 -9.73 35.58 36.98
N VAL A 129 -10.48 35.71 35.87
CA VAL A 129 -11.10 34.58 35.15
C VAL A 129 -10.07 33.89 34.25
N ILE A 130 -9.18 34.68 33.63
CA ILE A 130 -8.10 34.20 32.78
C ILE A 130 -7.06 33.41 33.60
N SER A 131 -6.75 33.86 34.82
CA SER A 131 -5.78 33.22 35.71
C SER A 131 -6.21 31.83 36.21
N GLN A 132 -7.50 31.52 36.15
CA GLN A 132 -8.05 30.21 36.53
C GLN A 132 -8.03 29.19 35.39
N SER A 133 -7.79 29.62 34.14
CA SER A 133 -7.75 28.74 32.98
C SER A 133 -6.32 28.34 32.61
N LEU A 134 -6.02 27.04 32.76
CA LEU A 134 -4.72 26.46 32.37
C LEU A 134 -4.41 26.67 30.88
N ILE A 135 -5.43 26.67 30.01
CA ILE A 135 -5.27 26.84 28.56
C ILE A 135 -4.94 28.29 28.21
N ALA A 136 -5.56 29.26 28.90
CA ALA A 136 -5.28 30.68 28.69
C ALA A 136 -3.87 31.06 29.16
N LYS A 137 -3.42 30.46 30.27
CA LYS A 137 -2.07 30.67 30.80
C LYS A 137 -0.99 30.11 29.87
N PHE A 138 -1.21 28.90 29.33
CA PHE A 138 -0.30 28.29 28.35
C PHE A 138 -0.25 29.01 26.99
N LEU A 139 -1.32 29.71 26.61
CA LEU A 139 -1.36 30.50 25.36
C LEU A 139 -0.75 31.91 25.49
N MET A 140 -0.57 32.41 26.72
CA MET A 140 -0.03 33.75 26.99
C MET A 140 1.37 33.77 27.61
N GLU A 141 1.90 32.62 28.04
CA GLU A 141 3.35 32.41 28.23
C GLU A 141 4.10 32.46 26.90
#